data_AF-A0A4Y7U4S4-F1
#
_entry.id   AF-A0A4Y7U4S4-F1
#
_cell.length_a   1.000
_cell.length_b   1.000
_cell.length_c   1.000
_cell.angle_alpha   90.00
_cell.angle_beta   90.00
_cell.angle_gamma   90.00
#
_symmetry.space_group_name_H-M   'P 1'
#
loop_
_entity.id
_entity.type
_entity.pdbx_description
1 polymer ?
#
loop_
_entity_poly.entity_id
_entity_poly.type
_entity_poly.pdbx_seq_one_letter_code
_entity_poly.pdbx_strand_id
1 'polypeptide(L)'
;KTYFVDYCLGKINETASKEKWNDQKTTAITETINFKNFREAVYNMFAFYDEVELETLLKTYEKDSAYQTTNAMTTNKVLLNNLDIYARDVVKGKYLLSK
;
A
#
# COMPACT_ATOMS: atom_id res chain seq x y z
N LYS A 1 -6.88 -2.16 12.22
CA LYS A 1 -6.57 -1.75 10.83
C LYS A 1 -5.69 -2.83 10.21
N THR A 2 -5.69 -2.97 8.89
CA THR A 2 -4.87 -3.99 8.21
C THR A 2 -3.49 -3.44 7.90
N TYR A 3 -2.51 -4.29 7.58
CA TYR A 3 -1.15 -3.82 7.30
C TYR A 3 -1.15 -2.89 6.08
N PHE A 4 -1.94 -3.22 5.05
CA PHE A 4 -2.15 -2.37 3.89
C PHE A 4 -2.59 -0.95 4.26
N VAL A 5 -3.64 -0.84 5.09
CA VAL A 5 -4.18 0.45 5.51
C VAL A 5 -3.15 1.23 6.33
N ASP A 6 -2.49 0.58 7.28
CA ASP A 6 -1.52 1.23 8.15
C ASP A 6 -0.29 1.72 7.37
N TYR A 7 0.16 0.95 6.37
CA TYR A 7 1.24 1.36 5.47
C TYR A 7 0.87 2.62 4.66
N CYS A 8 -0.31 2.62 4.03
CA CYS A 8 -0.80 3.78 3.29
C CYS A 8 -0.96 5.02 4.19
N LEU A 9 -1.53 4.85 5.38
CA LEU A 9 -1.67 5.93 6.36
C LEU A 9 -0.31 6.49 6.79
N GLY A 10 0.70 5.64 6.98
CA GLY A 10 2.06 6.07 7.29
C GLY A 10 2.62 7.02 6.22
N LYS A 11 2.48 6.65 4.94
CA LYS A 11 2.94 7.48 3.80
C LYS A 11 2.16 8.78 3.66
N ILE A 12 0.86 8.76 3.89
CA ILE A 12 0.02 9.96 3.90
C ILE A 12 0.46 10.89 5.02
N ASN A 13 0.60 10.39 6.25
CA ASN A 13 0.97 11.22 7.40
C ASN A 13 2.38 11.81 7.25
N GLU A 14 3.34 11.04 6.76
CA GLU A 14 4.69 11.51 6.44
C GLU A 14 4.64 12.68 5.44
N THR A 15 3.89 12.51 4.36
CA THR A 15 3.78 13.52 3.30
C THR A 15 2.98 14.74 3.75
N ALA A 16 1.86 14.54 4.42
CA ALA A 16 1.00 15.60 4.95
C ALA A 16 1.78 16.50 5.92
N SER A 17 2.60 15.91 6.79
CA SER A 17 3.50 16.65 7.68
C SER A 17 4.55 17.44 6.91
N LYS A 18 5.25 16.79 5.96
CA LYS A 18 6.31 17.41 5.16
C LYS A 18 5.82 18.56 4.30
N GLU A 19 4.65 18.41 3.68
CA GLU A 19 4.05 19.38 2.76
C GLU A 19 3.03 20.31 3.45
N LYS A 20 2.84 20.19 4.76
CA LYS A 20 1.90 20.99 5.56
C LYS A 20 0.48 20.98 5.00
N TRP A 21 -0.03 19.79 4.68
CA TRP A 21 -1.42 19.64 4.25
C TRP A 21 -2.39 20.06 5.35
N ASN A 22 -3.54 20.60 4.96
CA ASN A 22 -4.64 20.85 5.90
C ASN A 22 -5.45 19.57 6.15
N ASP A 23 -6.25 19.58 7.23
CA ASP A 23 -7.06 18.42 7.64
C ASP A 23 -8.03 17.96 6.55
N GLN A 24 -8.57 18.90 5.77
CA GLN A 24 -9.48 18.60 4.66
C GLN A 24 -8.78 17.77 3.57
N LYS A 25 -7.59 18.18 3.12
CA LYS A 25 -6.81 17.45 2.12
C LYS A 25 -6.36 16.10 2.65
N THR A 26 -5.87 16.05 3.89
CA THR A 26 -5.43 14.79 4.51
C THR A 26 -6.57 13.79 4.64
N THR A 27 -7.76 14.25 5.03
CA THR A 27 -8.97 13.42 5.13
C THR A 27 -9.39 12.93 3.75
N ALA A 28 -9.51 13.81 2.75
CA ALA A 28 -9.92 13.45 1.40
C ALA A 28 -8.98 12.42 0.77
N ILE A 29 -7.66 12.56 0.94
CA ILE A 29 -6.67 11.59 0.44
C ILE A 29 -6.79 10.25 1.20
N THR A 30 -6.94 10.29 2.52
CA THR A 30 -7.08 9.09 3.36
C THR A 30 -8.30 8.25 2.97
N GLU A 31 -9.41 8.90 2.65
CA GLU A 31 -10.65 8.24 2.22
C GLU A 31 -10.52 7.54 0.86
N THR A 32 -9.46 7.82 0.09
CA THR A 32 -9.21 7.15 -1.20
C THR A 32 -8.48 5.80 -1.08
N ILE A 33 -8.01 5.43 0.12
CA ILE A 33 -7.38 4.13 0.35
C ILE A 33 -8.42 3.03 0.11
N ASN A 34 -8.14 2.16 -0.85
CA ASN A 34 -9.03 1.07 -1.24
C ASN A 34 -8.21 -0.13 -1.72
N PHE A 35 -8.33 -1.25 -1.00
CA PHE A 35 -7.60 -2.48 -1.31
C PHE A 35 -7.93 -3.01 -2.71
N LYS A 36 -9.15 -2.80 -3.21
CA LYS A 36 -9.53 -3.19 -4.58
C LYS A 36 -8.68 -2.49 -5.64
N ASN A 37 -8.44 -1.19 -5.48
CA ASN A 37 -7.60 -0.41 -6.40
C ASN A 37 -6.15 -0.89 -6.37
N PHE A 38 -5.66 -1.31 -5.20
CA PHE A 38 -4.37 -1.95 -5.07
C PHE A 38 -4.34 -3.29 -5.79
N ARG A 39 -5.36 -4.14 -5.58
CA ARG A 39 -5.47 -5.47 -6.21
C ARG A 39 -5.42 -5.41 -7.73
N GLU A 40 -6.12 -4.45 -8.32
CA GLU A 40 -6.10 -4.20 -9.78
C GLU A 40 -4.72 -3.77 -10.30
N ALA A 41 -3.86 -3.21 -9.43
CA ALA A 41 -2.52 -2.76 -9.76
C ALA A 41 -1.43 -3.84 -9.54
N VAL A 42 -1.74 -4.95 -8.87
CA VAL A 42 -0.76 -6.00 -8.60
C VAL A 42 -0.60 -6.92 -9.82
N TYR A 43 0.65 -7.22 -10.17
CA TYR A 43 1.02 -8.06 -11.33
C TYR A 43 0.26 -9.40 -11.39
N ASN A 44 0.02 -9.94 -12.58
CA ASN A 44 -0.72 -11.20 -12.82
C ASN A 44 -0.31 -12.38 -11.93
N MET A 45 0.95 -12.42 -11.46
CA MET A 45 1.43 -13.46 -10.56
C MET A 45 0.71 -13.48 -9.20
N PHE A 46 0.04 -12.39 -8.83
CA PHE A 46 -0.74 -12.26 -7.59
C PHE A 46 -2.25 -12.40 -7.80
N ALA A 47 -2.72 -12.56 -9.04
CA ALA A 47 -4.14 -12.53 -9.38
C ALA A 47 -4.96 -13.66 -8.72
N PHE A 48 -4.29 -14.75 -8.33
CA PHE A 48 -4.90 -15.90 -7.67
C PHE A 48 -4.97 -15.77 -6.14
N TYR A 49 -4.29 -14.80 -5.55
CA TYR A 49 -4.34 -14.60 -4.10
C TYR A 49 -5.55 -13.75 -3.71
N ASP A 50 -6.23 -14.15 -2.65
CA ASP A 50 -7.26 -13.35 -2.00
C ASP A 50 -6.68 -12.25 -1.11
N GLU A 51 -7.55 -11.39 -0.58
CA GLU A 51 -7.14 -10.27 0.27
C GLU A 51 -6.44 -10.73 1.55
N VAL A 52 -6.89 -11.85 2.13
CA VAL A 52 -6.32 -12.41 3.36
C VAL A 52 -4.92 -12.96 3.09
N GLU A 53 -4.74 -13.65 1.96
CA GLU A 53 -3.45 -14.19 1.54
C GLU A 53 -2.45 -13.07 1.23
N LEU A 54 -2.87 -12.03 0.50
CA LEU A 54 -2.03 -10.87 0.20
C LEU A 54 -1.62 -10.13 1.48
N GLU A 55 -2.54 -9.90 2.41
CA GLU A 55 -2.25 -9.32 3.72
C GLU A 55 -1.28 -10.19 4.53
N THR A 56 -1.42 -11.51 4.45
CA THR A 56 -0.53 -12.45 5.15
C THR A 56 0.88 -12.40 4.58
N LEU A 57 1.03 -12.34 3.25
CA LEU A 57 2.32 -12.20 2.59
C LEU A 57 3.01 -10.90 3.00
N LEU A 58 2.27 -9.79 3.00
CA LEU A 58 2.78 -8.47 3.40
C LEU A 58 3.25 -8.46 4.86
N LYS A 59 2.43 -8.96 5.79
CA LYS A 59 2.76 -9.04 7.22
C LYS A 59 3.96 -9.95 7.50
N THR A 60 4.03 -11.08 6.81
CA THR A 60 5.14 -12.03 6.97
C THR A 60 6.46 -11.38 6.56
N TYR A 61 6.47 -10.66 5.43
CA TYR A 61 7.67 -9.96 4.97
C TYR A 61 8.11 -8.83 5.91
N GLU A 62 7.17 -8.07 6.49
CA GLU A 62 7.50 -7.01 7.45
C GLU A 62 8.23 -7.55 8.68
N LYS A 63 7.76 -8.69 9.21
CA LYS A 63 8.19 -9.21 10.51
C LYS A 63 9.41 -10.11 10.48
N ASP A 64 9.73 -10.71 9.34
CA ASP A 64 10.76 -11.73 9.24
C ASP A 64 11.93 -11.29 8.35
N SER A 65 13.02 -10.87 9.00
CA SER A 65 14.26 -10.46 8.35
C SER A 65 14.99 -11.61 7.64
N ALA A 66 14.77 -12.86 8.05
CA ALA A 66 15.27 -14.03 7.33
C ALA A 66 14.45 -14.25 6.04
N TYR A 67 13.14 -14.01 6.09
CA TYR A 67 12.27 -14.04 4.90
C TYR A 67 12.63 -12.96 3.88
N GLN A 68 13.16 -11.82 4.35
CA GLN A 68 13.69 -10.80 3.46
C GLN A 68 14.92 -11.28 2.69
N THR A 69 15.73 -12.23 3.20
CA THR A 69 17.04 -12.58 2.62
C THR A 69 17.08 -13.85 1.75
N THR A 70 16.00 -14.64 1.70
CA THR A 70 15.91 -15.89 0.92
C THR A 70 15.17 -15.68 -0.40
N ASN A 71 15.33 -16.57 -1.41
CA ASN A 71 14.73 -16.44 -2.77
C ASN A 71 13.21 -16.18 -2.85
N ALA A 72 12.45 -16.34 -1.76
CA ALA A 72 11.08 -15.81 -1.60
C ALA A 72 11.00 -14.27 -1.72
N MET A 73 12.16 -13.60 -1.61
CA MET A 73 12.36 -12.16 -1.77
C MET A 73 11.84 -11.67 -3.13
N THR A 74 11.91 -12.42 -4.23
CA THR A 74 11.50 -11.88 -5.54
C THR A 74 10.00 -11.58 -5.59
N THR A 75 9.15 -12.53 -5.22
CA THR A 75 7.69 -12.35 -5.23
C THR A 75 7.26 -11.35 -4.17
N ASN A 76 7.63 -11.54 -2.90
CA ASN A 76 7.17 -10.65 -1.83
C ASN A 76 7.71 -9.21 -1.96
N LYS A 77 8.92 -9.02 -2.49
CA LYS A 77 9.45 -7.69 -2.83
C LYS A 77 8.68 -7.05 -3.97
N VAL A 78 8.24 -7.81 -4.98
CA VAL A 78 7.36 -7.27 -6.03
C VAL A 78 6.02 -6.83 -5.43
N LEU A 79 5.43 -7.61 -4.54
CA LEU A 79 4.19 -7.23 -3.86
C LEU A 79 4.35 -5.94 -3.05
N LEU A 80 5.46 -5.80 -2.32
CA LEU A 80 5.79 -4.58 -1.58
C LEU A 80 6.08 -3.37 -2.47
N ASN A 81 6.78 -3.57 -3.58
CA ASN A 81 6.99 -2.50 -4.56
C ASN A 81 5.64 -2.02 -5.12
N ASN A 82 4.71 -2.94 -5.41
CA ASN A 82 3.36 -2.58 -5.83
C ASN A 82 2.62 -1.80 -4.73
N LEU A 83 2.79 -2.18 -3.47
CA LEU A 83 2.20 -1.45 -2.34
C LEU A 83 2.79 -0.04 -2.22
N ASP A 84 4.11 0.12 -2.36
CA ASP A 84 4.76 1.43 -2.33
C ASP A 84 4.33 2.32 -3.50
N ILE A 85 4.23 1.75 -4.70
CA ILE A 85 3.70 2.46 -5.88
C ILE A 85 2.27 2.92 -5.63
N TYR A 86 1.40 2.02 -5.15
CA TYR A 86 0.02 2.34 -4.83
C TYR A 86 -0.09 3.44 -3.77
N ALA A 87 0.67 3.33 -2.68
CA ALA A 87 0.66 4.34 -1.62
C ALA A 87 1.14 5.71 -2.12
N ARG A 88 2.14 5.75 -3.01
CA ARG A 88 2.57 7.00 -3.68
C ARG A 88 1.49 7.58 -4.57
N ASP A 89 0.77 6.74 -5.30
CA ASP A 89 -0.35 7.15 -6.16
C ASP A 89 -1.51 7.74 -5.34
N VAL A 90 -1.83 7.11 -4.19
CA VAL A 90 -2.78 7.65 -3.19
C VAL A 90 -2.33 9.03 -2.71
N VAL A 91 -1.08 9.16 -2.26
CA VAL A 91 -0.53 10.44 -1.79
C VAL A 91 -0.58 11.53 -2.88
N LYS A 92 -0.36 11.17 -4.15
CA LYS A 92 -0.49 12.09 -5.28
C LYS A 92 -1.94 12.45 -5.64
N GLY A 93 -2.92 11.86 -4.96
CA GLY A 93 -4.33 12.10 -5.19
C GLY A 93 -4.88 11.44 -6.46
N LYS A 94 -4.21 10.42 -7.00
CA LYS A 94 -4.63 9.72 -8.24
C LYS A 94 -6.06 9.16 -8.16
N TYR A 95 -6.51 8.83 -6.96
CA TYR A 95 -7.83 8.24 -6.70
C TYR A 95 -8.85 9.24 -6.15
N LEU A 96 -8.50 10.53 -6.05
CA LEU A 96 -9.51 11.55 -5.80
C LEU A 96 -10.43 11.61 -7.02
N LEU A 97 -11.70 11.28 -6.83
CA LEU A 97 -12.70 11.45 -7.86
C LEU A 97 -12.72 12.93 -8.25
N SER A 98 -12.35 13.26 -9.49
CA SER A 98 -12.57 14.59 -10.04
C SER A 98 -14.08 14.81 -10.08
N LYS A 99 -14.58 15.73 -9.25
CA LYS A 99 -15.91 16.30 -9.43
C LYS A 99 -15.94 17.19 -10.66
#